data_AF-A0A9D5NQ83-F1
#
_entry.id   AF-A0A9D5NQ83-F1
#
_cell.length_a   1.000
_cell.length_b   1.000
_cell.length_c   1.000
_cell.angle_alpha   90.00
_cell.angle_beta   90.00
_cell.angle_gamma   90.00
#
_symmetry.space_group_name_H-M   'P 1'
#
loop_
_entity.id
_entity.type
_entity.pdbx_description
1 polymer ?
#
loop_
_entity_poly.entity_id
_entity_poly.type
_entity_poly.pdbx_seq_one_letter_code
_entity_poly.pdbx_strand_id
1 'polypeptide(L)'
;MGKLMLLLYFILSVFPADATENRRHIHVVRRGSKKSHRGDTVAKIWIEQNGEKKIEVAWSELNADEEAEVLKAIDEHWEELNKLIDQVFAGKKIQIKRIK
;
A
#
# COMPACT_ATOMS: atom_id res chain seq x y z
N MET A 1 5.93 1.29 -16.74
CA MET A 1 5.79 1.04 -15.29
C MET A 1 5.52 2.37 -14.59
N GLY A 2 4.35 2.55 -13.98
CA GLY A 2 4.03 3.76 -13.21
C GLY A 2 4.29 3.50 -11.72
N LYS A 3 5.17 4.27 -11.08
CA LYS A 3 5.56 4.13 -9.66
C LYS A 3 4.75 5.02 -8.73
N LEU A 4 3.75 4.51 -8.01
CA LEU A 4 2.57 5.24 -7.52
C LEU A 4 2.68 6.05 -6.22
N MET A 5 3.77 5.97 -5.46
CA MET A 5 4.03 6.93 -4.38
C MET A 5 5.49 6.96 -3.94
N LEU A 6 5.85 8.01 -3.20
CA LEU A 6 7.15 8.22 -2.61
C LEU A 6 6.99 8.82 -1.20
N LEU A 7 7.03 7.94 -0.19
CA LEU A 7 7.24 8.28 1.23
C LEU A 7 8.66 7.80 1.60
N LEU A 8 9.31 8.42 2.60
CA LEU A 8 10.63 8.14 3.17
C LEU A 8 11.14 6.68 3.02
N TYR A 9 11.64 6.33 1.83
CA TYR A 9 12.08 4.99 1.43
C TYR A 9 11.01 3.91 1.24
N PHE A 10 9.70 4.17 1.29
CA PHE A 10 8.66 3.16 1.05
C PHE A 10 7.71 3.51 -0.09
N ILE A 11 7.29 2.48 -0.83
CA ILE A 11 6.32 2.54 -1.92
C ILE A 11 5.13 1.67 -1.51
N LEU A 12 3.97 2.30 -1.32
CA LEU A 12 2.71 1.59 -1.14
C LEU A 12 2.20 1.14 -2.51
N SER A 13 1.91 -0.15 -2.65
CA SER A 13 1.51 -0.78 -3.91
C SER A 13 0.35 -1.74 -3.69
N VAL A 14 -0.47 -1.94 -4.72
CA VAL A 14 -1.49 -2.99 -4.77
C VAL A 14 -1.29 -3.77 -6.06
N PHE A 15 -1.41 -5.10 -6.00
CA PHE A 15 -1.21 -5.96 -7.16
C PHE A 15 -2.55 -6.33 -7.80
N PRO A 16 -2.60 -6.54 -9.13
CA PRO A 16 -3.84 -6.96 -9.80
C PRO A 16 -4.41 -8.29 -9.31
N ALA A 17 -3.55 -9.19 -8.81
CA ALA A 17 -3.96 -10.46 -8.21
C ALA A 17 -4.79 -10.27 -6.94
N ASP A 18 -4.63 -9.12 -6.27
CA ASP A 18 -5.32 -8.78 -5.03
C ASP A 18 -6.79 -8.42 -5.28
N ALA A 19 -7.20 -8.19 -6.53
CA ALA A 19 -8.58 -7.88 -6.90
C ALA A 19 -9.56 -9.02 -6.58
N THR A 20 -9.06 -10.25 -6.44
CA THR A 20 -9.87 -11.43 -6.08
C THR A 20 -9.85 -11.73 -4.57
N GLU A 21 -9.07 -10.99 -3.77
CA GLU A 21 -9.08 -11.15 -2.31
C GLU A 21 -10.31 -10.45 -1.71
N ASN A 22 -10.96 -11.10 -0.72
CA ASN A 22 -12.14 -10.55 -0.04
C ASN A 22 -11.83 -9.32 0.83
N ARG A 23 -10.55 -8.96 1.02
CA ARG A 23 -10.13 -7.85 1.89
C ARG A 23 -9.11 -6.98 1.17
N ARG A 24 -9.31 -5.67 1.23
CA ARG A 24 -8.39 -4.70 0.63
C ARG A 24 -7.12 -4.62 1.46
N HIS A 25 -5.99 -4.63 0.77
CA HIS A 25 -4.69 -4.56 1.40
C HIS A 25 -3.70 -3.78 0.56
N ILE A 26 -2.64 -3.33 1.22
CA ILE A 26 -1.55 -2.56 0.67
C ILE A 26 -0.25 -3.30 0.97
N HIS A 27 0.59 -3.40 -0.05
CA HIS A 27 1.96 -3.90 0.05
C HIS A 27 2.90 -2.71 0.23
N VAL A 28 3.76 -2.77 1.25
CA VAL A 28 4.79 -1.77 1.53
C VAL A 28 6.10 -2.29 0.97
N VAL A 29 6.74 -1.54 0.07
CA VAL A 29 7.99 -1.94 -0.59
C VAL A 29 9.10 -0.93 -0.31
N ARG A 30 10.30 -1.40 0.07
CA ARG A 30 11.44 -0.50 0.32
C ARG A 30 12.10 -0.02 -0.98
N ARG A 31 12.23 1.30 -1.14
CA ARG A 31 12.81 1.99 -2.30
C ARG A 31 14.34 1.85 -2.27
N GLY A 32 14.91 1.44 -3.41
CA GLY A 32 16.37 1.33 -3.58
C GLY A 32 16.91 -0.10 -3.53
N SER A 33 16.07 -1.09 -3.20
CA SER A 33 16.43 -2.49 -3.44
C SER A 33 16.53 -2.75 -4.96
N LYS A 34 17.59 -3.42 -5.39
CA LYS A 34 17.85 -3.79 -6.80
C LYS A 34 16.86 -4.84 -7.34
N LYS A 35 15.88 -5.29 -6.54
CA LYS A 35 14.95 -6.39 -6.86
C LYS A 35 13.47 -5.97 -6.79
N SER A 36 13.17 -4.72 -7.15
CA SER A 36 11.86 -4.04 -7.13
C SER A 36 10.70 -4.68 -7.92
N HIS A 37 10.79 -5.95 -8.32
CA HIS A 37 9.82 -6.61 -9.19
C HIS A 37 9.11 -7.83 -8.62
N ARG A 38 9.45 -8.36 -7.43
CA ARG A 38 8.60 -9.40 -6.78
C ARG A 38 8.98 -9.83 -5.36
N GLY A 39 10.02 -9.28 -4.72
CA GLY A 39 10.58 -9.88 -3.50
C GLY A 39 11.04 -8.94 -2.38
N ASP A 40 10.67 -7.65 -2.41
CA ASP A 40 11.06 -6.68 -1.36
C ASP A 40 9.83 -6.00 -0.73
N THR A 41 8.67 -6.67 -0.78
CA THR A 41 7.55 -6.29 0.09
C THR A 41 8.01 -6.53 1.51
N VAL A 42 8.12 -5.47 2.29
CA VAL A 42 8.54 -5.50 3.69
C VAL A 42 7.35 -5.48 4.64
N ALA A 43 6.14 -5.21 4.15
CA ALA A 43 4.92 -5.41 4.92
C ALA A 43 3.68 -5.60 4.03
N LYS A 44 2.69 -6.34 4.54
CA LYS A 44 1.32 -6.42 4.01
C LYS A 44 0.37 -5.89 5.08
N ILE A 45 -0.35 -4.82 4.75
CA ILE A 45 -1.26 -4.13 5.65
C ILE A 45 -2.66 -4.20 5.06
N TRP A 46 -3.59 -4.74 5.83
CA TRP A 46 -5.01 -4.80 5.50
C TRP A 46 -5.61 -3.46 5.89
N ILE A 47 -6.47 -2.90 5.05
CA ILE A 47 -7.00 -1.54 5.26
C ILE A 47 -8.53 -1.51 5.28
N GLU A 48 -9.18 -2.59 4.87
CA GLU A 48 -10.63 -2.71 4.87
C GLU A 48 -11.05 -4.15 5.16
N GLN A 49 -12.12 -4.29 5.92
CA GLN A 49 -12.85 -5.54 6.07
C GLN A 49 -14.34 -5.26 5.90
N ASN A 50 -14.98 -5.95 4.95
CA ASN A 50 -16.43 -5.86 4.69
C ASN A 50 -16.94 -4.43 4.42
N GLY A 51 -16.15 -3.58 3.76
CA GLY A 51 -16.52 -2.18 3.47
C GLY A 51 -16.30 -1.21 4.64
N GLU A 52 -15.78 -1.66 5.78
CA GLU A 52 -15.43 -0.80 6.91
C GLU A 52 -13.92 -0.60 7.02
N LYS A 53 -13.53 0.61 7.43
CA LYS A 53 -12.13 0.97 7.72
C LYS A 53 -11.60 0.06 8.81
N LYS A 54 -10.64 -0.80 8.47
CA LYS A 54 -9.98 -1.69 9.41
C LYS A 54 -8.52 -1.87 9.01
N ILE A 55 -7.64 -1.19 9.72
CA ILE A 55 -6.20 -1.20 9.44
C ILE A 55 -5.54 -2.24 10.34
N GLU A 56 -5.02 -3.31 9.75
CA GLU A 56 -4.38 -4.42 10.45
C GLU A 56 -3.09 -4.84 9.73
N VAL A 57 -2.00 -4.99 10.46
CA VAL A 57 -0.75 -5.54 9.91
C VAL A 57 -0.91 -7.05 9.81
N ALA A 58 -0.90 -7.60 8.59
CA ALA A 58 -0.91 -9.06 8.42
C ALA A 58 0.47 -9.66 8.50
N TRP A 59 1.48 -8.92 8.04
CA TRP A 59 2.88 -9.29 8.16
C TRP A 59 3.75 -8.06 7.93
N SER A 60 4.85 -7.94 8.68
CA SER A 60 5.76 -6.79 8.64
C SER A 60 7.16 -7.22 9.05
N GLU A 61 8.16 -6.77 8.27
CA GLU A 61 9.58 -6.77 8.59
C GLU A 61 10.08 -5.37 8.98
N LEU A 62 9.16 -4.40 9.09
CA LEU A 62 9.48 -3.05 9.51
C LEU A 62 9.83 -3.02 11.00
N ASN A 63 10.68 -2.09 11.40
CA ASN A 63 10.83 -1.80 12.83
C ASN A 63 9.59 -1.05 13.36
N ALA A 64 9.46 -0.94 14.69
CA ALA A 64 8.28 -0.36 15.31
C ALA A 64 8.00 1.10 14.89
N ASP A 65 9.05 1.90 14.68
CA ASP A 65 8.92 3.30 14.28
C ASP A 65 8.48 3.42 12.80
N GLU A 66 9.10 2.64 11.91
CA GLU A 66 8.74 2.55 10.48
C GLU A 66 7.29 2.06 10.31
N GLU A 67 6.88 1.06 11.09
CA GLU A 67 5.51 0.54 11.07
C GLU A 67 4.51 1.59 11.54
N ALA A 68 4.79 2.27 12.65
CA ALA A 68 3.93 3.33 13.17
C ALA A 68 3.75 4.48 12.16
N GLU A 69 4.82 4.89 11.48
CA GLU A 69 4.75 5.90 10.42
C GLU A 69 3.90 5.45 9.22
N VAL A 70 4.09 4.21 8.76
CA VAL A 70 3.32 3.67 7.64
C VAL A 70 1.84 3.55 7.99
N LEU A 71 1.52 3.04 9.18
CA LEU A 71 0.14 2.92 9.66
C LEU A 71 -0.52 4.29 9.77
N LYS A 72 0.19 5.28 10.32
CA LYS A 72 -0.30 6.66 10.41
C LYS A 72 -0.58 7.24 9.03
N ALA A 73 0.32 7.08 8.07
CA ALA A 73 0.12 7.57 6.70
C ALA A 73 -1.08 6.89 6.01
N ILE A 74 -1.28 5.58 6.23
CA ILE A 74 -2.45 4.85 5.71
C ILE A 74 -3.73 5.37 6.37
N ASP A 75 -3.71 5.61 7.67
CA ASP A 75 -4.86 6.09 8.43
C ASP A 75 -5.32 7.49 7.98
N GLU A 76 -4.37 8.41 7.82
CA GLU A 76 -4.58 9.80 7.40
C GLU A 76 -5.08 9.90 5.95
N HIS A 77 -4.70 8.96 5.09
CA HIS A 77 -5.04 8.97 3.66
C HIS A 77 -5.98 7.84 3.23
N TRP A 78 -6.66 7.20 4.18
CA TRP A 78 -7.44 5.98 3.94
C TRP A 78 -8.47 6.11 2.81
N GLU A 79 -9.29 7.18 2.82
CA GLU A 79 -10.33 7.39 1.80
C GLU A 79 -9.74 7.51 0.38
N GLU A 80 -8.63 8.24 0.27
CA GLU A 80 -7.96 8.47 -1.00
C GLU A 80 -7.26 7.22 -1.51
N LEU A 81 -6.62 6.46 -0.61
CA LEU A 81 -6.02 5.16 -0.94
C LEU A 81 -7.08 4.20 -1.47
N ASN A 82 -8.23 4.11 -0.83
CA ASN A 82 -9.34 3.28 -1.32
C ASN A 82 -9.83 3.71 -2.70
N LYS A 83 -9.99 5.01 -2.93
CA LYS A 83 -10.38 5.54 -4.24
C LYS A 83 -9.34 5.23 -5.32
N LEU A 84 -8.05 5.27 -4.98
CA LEU A 84 -6.97 4.91 -5.90
C LEU A 84 -6.96 3.41 -6.20
N ILE A 85 -7.22 2.56 -5.20
CA ILE A 85 -7.35 1.11 -5.38
C ILE A 85 -8.49 0.79 -6.33
N ASP A 86 -9.66 1.41 -6.15
CA ASP A 86 -10.80 1.23 -7.06
C ASP A 86 -10.44 1.63 -8.50
N GLN A 87 -9.70 2.73 -8.67
CA GLN A 87 -9.24 3.15 -9.99
C GLN A 87 -8.25 2.16 -10.61
N VAL A 88 -7.34 1.58 -9.82
CA VAL A 88 -6.40 0.54 -10.29
C VAL A 88 -7.16 -0.70 -10.76
N PHE A 89 -8.10 -1.20 -9.95
CA PHE A 89 -8.89 -2.37 -10.31
C PHE A 89 -9.86 -2.11 -11.46
N ALA A 90 -10.33 -0.87 -11.63
CA ALA A 90 -11.07 -0.43 -12.81
C ALA A 90 -10.18 -0.24 -14.07
N GLY A 91 -8.87 -0.51 -14.00
CA GLY A 91 -7.94 -0.36 -15.11
C GLY A 91 -7.64 1.09 -15.50
N LYS A 92 -7.99 2.06 -14.66
CA LYS A 92 -7.74 3.49 -14.90
C LYS A 92 -6.28 3.82 -14.61
N LYS A 93 -5.69 4.71 -15.41
CA LYS A 93 -4.37 5.28 -15.12
C LYS A 93 -4.48 6.14 -13.86
N ILE A 94 -3.81 5.72 -12.78
CA ILE A 94 -3.73 6.52 -11.56
C ILE A 94 -2.44 7.34 -11.52
N GLN A 95 -2.57 8.57 -11.03
CA GLN A 95 -1.43 9.40 -10.70
C GLN A 95 -0.88 9.04 -9.33
N ILE A 96 0.41 9.28 -9.24
CA ILE A 96 1.31 8.76 -8.24
C ILE A 96 1.34 9.82 -7.16
N LYS A 97 0.64 9.64 -6.04
CA LYS A 97 0.66 10.67 -5.00
C LYS A 97 1.99 10.63 -4.27
N ARG A 98 2.59 11.77 -3.94
CA ARG A 98 3.75 11.83 -3.04
C ARG A 98 3.32 12.53 -1.77
N ILE A 99 3.43 11.84 -0.64
CA ILE A 99 3.22 12.42 0.68
C ILE A 99 4.61 12.84 1.17
N LYS A 100 4.75 14.11 1.56
CA LYS A 100 6.00 14.71 2.05
C LYS A 100 6.07 14.63 3.56
#